data_AF-K2EZY6-F1
#
_entry.id   AF-K2EZY6-F1
#
_cell.length_a   1.000
_cell.length_b   1.000
_cell.length_c   1.000
_cell.angle_alpha   90.00
_cell.angle_beta   90.00
_cell.angle_gamma   90.00
#
_symmetry.space_group_name_H-M   'P 1'
#
loop_
_entity.id
_entity.type
_entity.pdbx_description
1 polymer ?
#
loop_
_entity_poly.entity_id
_entity_poly.type
_entity_poly.pdbx_seq_one_letter_code
_entity_poly.pdbx_strand_id
1 'polypeptide(L)' 'MANTVSENIRKLRIKKGISQDRLSKDADLALNTVVKIETGESPNPTVDTLEKIAKALGVPVAELFK' A
#
# COMPACT_ATOMS: atom_id res chain seq x y z
N MET A 1 -8.38 14.61 4.84
CA MET A 1 -9.11 13.88 3.78
C MET A 1 -8.27 12.66 3.45
N ALA A 2 -8.75 11.47 3.77
CA ALA A 2 -8.00 10.24 3.52
C ALA A 2 -7.81 10.11 2.01
N ASN A 3 -6.55 9.99 1.59
CA ASN A 3 -6.20 9.79 0.20
C ASN A 3 -6.84 8.47 -0.24
N THR A 4 -7.66 8.47 -1.30
CA THR A 4 -8.38 7.27 -1.78
C THR A 4 -7.43 6.08 -1.92
N VAL A 5 -6.19 6.34 -2.34
CA VAL A 5 -5.11 5.35 -2.47
C VAL A 5 -4.74 4.67 -1.15
N SER A 6 -4.59 5.42 -0.06
CA SER A 6 -4.24 4.89 1.27
C SER A 6 -5.28 3.90 1.77
N GLU A 7 -6.56 4.23 1.60
CA GLU A 7 -7.66 3.36 2.00
C GLU A 7 -7.72 2.10 1.14
N ASN A 8 -7.48 2.22 -0.15
CA ASN A 8 -7.51 1.10 -1.08
C ASN A 8 -6.40 0.09 -0.82
N ILE A 9 -5.17 0.58 -0.57
CA ILE A 9 -4.05 -0.27 -0.16
C ILE A 9 -4.43 -1.07 1.09
N ARG A 10 -4.99 -0.40 2.11
CA ARG A 10 -5.45 -1.06 3.34
C ARG A 10 -6.56 -2.08 3.07
N LYS A 11 -7.57 -1.74 2.27
CA LYS A 11 -8.68 -2.64 1.90
C LYS A 11 -8.17 -3.89 1.18
N LEU A 12 -7.30 -3.72 0.19
CA LEU A 12 -6.69 -4.81 -0.56
C LEU A 12 -5.80 -5.69 0.32
N ARG A 13 -5.02 -5.08 1.22
CA ARG A 13 -4.20 -5.79 2.20
C ARG A 13 -5.05 -6.68 3.11
N ILE A 14 -6.16 -6.15 3.63
CA ILE A 14 -7.10 -6.89 4.47
C ILE A 14 -7.78 -8.01 3.67
N LYS A 15 -8.19 -7.74 2.42
CA LYS A 15 -8.77 -8.75 1.52
C LYS A 15 -7.80 -9.91 1.25
N LYS A 16 -6.50 -9.62 1.20
CA LYS A 16 -5.44 -10.63 1.05
C LYS A 16 -5.10 -11.35 2.36
N GLY A 17 -5.58 -10.86 3.51
CA GLY A 17 -5.34 -11.47 4.83
C GLY A 17 -3.90 -11.32 5.33
N ILE A 18 -3.18 -10.27 4.92
CA ILE A 18 -1.79 -10.05 5.33
C ILE A 18 -1.65 -8.85 6.28
N SER A 19 -0.63 -8.88 7.15
CA SER A 19 -0.28 -7.78 8.06
C SER A 19 0.48 -6.67 7.32
N GLN A 20 0.62 -5.49 7.94
CA GLN A 20 1.46 -4.41 7.41
C GLN A 20 2.94 -4.80 7.33
N ASP A 21 3.43 -5.57 8.31
CA ASP A 21 4.80 -6.14 8.31
C ASP A 21 5.01 -7.12 7.15
N ARG A 22 4.02 -7.96 6.87
CA ARG A 22 4.09 -8.86 5.72
C ARG A 22 4.06 -8.09 4.41
N LEU A 23 3.16 -7.10 4.28
CA LEU A 23 3.12 -6.24 3.10
C LEU A 23 4.44 -5.49 2.89
N SER A 24 5.07 -4.98 3.96
CA SER A 24 6.34 -4.27 3.84
C SER A 24 7.48 -5.18 3.37
N LYS A 25 7.53 -6.42 3.88
CA LYS A 25 8.51 -7.42 3.42
C LYS A 25 8.27 -7.83 1.96
N ASP A 26 7.03 -8.11 1.60
CA ASP A 26 6.66 -8.53 0.24
C ASP A 26 6.88 -7.39 -0.79
N ALA A 27 6.75 -6.13 -0.37
CA ALA A 27 6.95 -4.95 -1.21
C ALA A 27 8.40 -4.43 -1.19
N ASP A 28 9.31 -5.01 -0.40
CA ASP A 28 10.66 -4.49 -0.18
C ASP A 28 10.66 -3.01 0.26
N LEU A 29 9.83 -2.73 1.28
CA LEU A 29 9.66 -1.41 1.88
C LEU A 29 9.88 -1.47 3.38
N ALA A 30 10.28 -0.35 3.98
CA ALA A 30 10.28 -0.23 5.43
C ALA A 30 8.83 -0.29 5.97
N LEU A 31 8.62 -0.98 7.09
CA LEU A 31 7.31 -1.06 7.75
C LEU A 31 6.73 0.33 8.01
N ASN A 32 7.56 1.27 8.46
CA ASN A 32 7.13 2.66 8.69
C ASN A 32 6.60 3.33 7.41
N THR A 33 7.15 3.01 6.23
CA THR A 33 6.66 3.52 4.95
C THR A 33 5.25 3.00 4.66
N VAL A 34 5.00 1.71 4.84
CA VAL A 34 3.67 1.11 4.65
C VAL A 34 2.66 1.70 5.63
N VAL A 35 3.04 1.86 6.90
CA VAL A 35 2.18 2.49 7.92
C VAL A 35 1.81 3.91 7.51
N LYS A 36 2.79 4.74 7.17
CA LYS A 36 2.56 6.15 6.76
C LYS A 36 1.70 6.26 5.51
N ILE A 37 1.83 5.32 4.57
CA ILE A 37 0.98 5.29 3.37
C ILE A 37 -0.45 4.93 3.77
N GLU A 38 -0.66 3.90 4.60
CA GLU A 38 -2.02 3.50 5.03
C GLU A 38 -2.68 4.51 5.98
N THR A 39 -1.92 5.28 6.76
CA THR A 39 -2.44 6.34 7.64
C THR A 39 -2.62 7.68 6.93
N GLY A 40 -2.09 7.83 5.71
CA GLY A 40 -2.15 9.08 4.94
C GLY A 40 -1.13 10.13 5.37
N GLU A 41 -0.18 9.79 6.24
CA GLU A 41 0.95 10.65 6.64
C GLU A 41 1.99 10.80 5.51
N SER A 42 1.99 9.89 4.54
CA SER A 42 2.73 10.04 3.29
C SER A 42 1.75 10.34 2.15
N PRO A 43 1.45 11.63 1.88
CA PRO A 43 0.43 11.99 0.90
C PRO A 43 0.85 11.71 -0.55
N ASN A 44 2.15 11.60 -0.83
CA ASN A 44 2.69 11.42 -2.18
C ASN A 44 3.71 10.26 -2.25
N PRO A 45 3.27 8.99 -2.12
CA PRO A 45 4.13 7.86 -2.44
C PRO A 45 4.57 7.94 -3.91
N THR A 46 5.84 7.61 -4.18
CA THR A 46 6.35 7.58 -5.56
C THR A 46 5.66 6.48 -6.36
N VAL A 47 5.67 6.61 -7.69
CA VAL A 47 5.15 5.56 -8.59
C VAL A 47 5.81 4.21 -8.32
N ASP A 48 7.14 4.19 -8.11
CA ASP A 48 7.89 2.99 -7.73
C ASP A 48 7.37 2.33 -6.44
N THR A 49 7.03 3.15 -5.43
CA THR A 49 6.46 2.65 -4.16
C THR A 49 5.08 2.01 -4.39
N LEU A 50 4.24 2.66 -5.21
CA LEU A 50 2.92 2.14 -5.56
C LEU A 50 3.01 0.86 -6.39
N GLU A 51 3.97 0.76 -7.31
CA GLU A 51 4.25 -0.46 -8.08
C GLU A 51 4.67 -1.62 -7.18
N LYS A 52 5.58 -1.37 -6.24
CA LYS A 52 6.01 -2.37 -5.24
C LYS A 52 4.85 -2.87 -4.39
N ILE A 53 4.00 -1.96 -3.90
CA ILE A 53 2.81 -2.30 -3.12
C ILE A 53 1.80 -3.09 -3.96
N ALA A 54 1.52 -2.65 -5.18
CA ALA A 54 0.60 -3.33 -6.08
C ALA A 54 1.08 -4.76 -6.40
N LYS A 55 2.38 -4.92 -6.68
CA LYS A 55 3.02 -6.22 -6.91
C LYS A 55 2.94 -7.12 -5.68
N ALA A 56 3.24 -6.58 -4.49
CA ALA A 56 3.13 -7.31 -3.23
C ALA A 56 1.69 -7.72 -2.92
N LEU A 57 0.70 -6.88 -3.27
CA LEU A 57 -0.72 -7.19 -3.16
C LEU A 57 -1.21 -8.14 -4.27
N GLY A 58 -0.47 -8.28 -5.37
CA GLY A 58 -0.84 -9.12 -6.50
C GLY A 58 -1.98 -8.53 -7.33
N VAL A 59 -2.05 -7.21 -7.42
CA VAL A 59 -3.06 -6.46 -8.18
C VAL A 59 -2.40 -5.49 -9.15
N PRO A 60 -3.10 -5.06 -10.22
CA PRO A 60 -2.65 -3.93 -11.02
C PRO A 60 -2.56 -2.65 -10.20
N VAL A 61 -1.58 -1.77 -10.50
CA VAL A 61 -1.43 -0.46 -9.85
C VAL A 61 -2.71 0.38 -9.93
N ALA A 62 -3.49 0.25 -11.01
CA ALA A 62 -4.77 0.92 -11.17
C ALA A 62 -5.79 0.58 -10.07
N GLU A 63 -5.74 -0.62 -9.49
CA GLU A 63 -6.61 -1.00 -8.35
C GLU A 63 -6.33 -0.16 -7.10
N LEU A 64 -5.13 0.42 -6.98
CA LEU A 64 -4.82 1.32 -5.87
C LEU A 64 -5.59 2.64 -5.98
N PHE A 65 -6.04 3.04 -7.17
CA PHE A 65 -6.71 4.33 -7.42
C PHE A 65 -8.24 4.25 -7.53
N LYS A 66 -8.84 3.06 -7.38
CA LYS A 66 -10.28 2.84 -7.50
C LYS A 66 -11.05 3.17 -6.23
#